data_AF-A0A3S4KPM2-F1
#
_entry.id   AF-A0A3S4KPM2-F1
#
_cell.length_a   1.000
_cell.length_b   1.000
_cell.length_c   1.000
_cell.angle_alpha   90.00
_cell.angle_beta   90.00
_cell.angle_gamma   90.00
#
_symmetry.space_group_name_H-M   'P 1'
#
loop_
_entity.id
_entity.type
_entity.pdbx_description
1 polymer ?
#
loop_
_entity_poly.entity_id
_entity_poly.type
_entity_poly.pdbx_seq_one_letter_code
_entity_poly.pdbx_strand_id
1 'polypeptide(L)'
;MRSDFHSDDYAIACCVSPMVIGKQMQFFGARANLAKTLLYAINGGVDEKLKIQVGPKTDPLRDEVLDYDTVMASLDHFMDWLAVQYISALNIIHCMHDKYSYEAALMALHDRDVYRTMACGIAGLSVAADSLSAIKYARVKPVRDHHGLAVDFVIEGDYPQYGNNDDRVDAIACDLVERFMRKIQALPTWRQAVPTQSILTITSNVVYGQKTGNTPDGRRAGTPFAPGANPMHGRDRKGAVASLTSVAKLPFTYAKDGISYTFSIVPAALGKAPSAQENNLVGLLDGYFHHEETVEGDSISTSMC
;
A
#
# COMPACT_ATOMS: atom_id res chain seq x y z
N MET A 1 -9.95 -21.94 -8.03
CA MET A 1 -9.74 -21.22 -9.31
C MET A 1 -10.08 -19.76 -9.06
N ARG A 2 -9.29 -18.80 -9.56
CA ARG A 2 -9.67 -17.38 -9.46
C ARG A 2 -10.84 -17.11 -10.41
N SER A 3 -12.00 -16.83 -9.84
CA SER A 3 -13.25 -16.63 -10.60
C SER A 3 -13.20 -15.40 -11.50
N ASP A 4 -12.42 -14.37 -11.14
CA ASP A 4 -12.37 -13.09 -11.84
C ASP A 4 -11.50 -13.09 -13.11
N PHE A 5 -10.72 -14.14 -13.37
CA PHE A 5 -9.97 -14.32 -14.62
C PHE A 5 -10.62 -15.29 -15.60
N HIS A 6 -11.68 -16.01 -15.19
CA HIS A 6 -12.31 -17.08 -15.98
C HIS A 6 -11.28 -18.05 -16.59
N SER A 7 -10.16 -18.30 -15.90
CA SER A 7 -9.03 -19.11 -16.36
C SER A 7 -8.30 -19.71 -15.17
N ASP A 8 -7.86 -20.96 -15.29
CA ASP A 8 -6.90 -21.61 -14.39
C ASP A 8 -5.45 -21.51 -14.91
N ASP A 9 -5.24 -21.16 -16.18
CA ASP A 9 -3.91 -21.00 -16.80
C ASP A 9 -3.33 -19.58 -16.61
N TYR A 10 -3.13 -19.19 -15.35
CA TYR A 10 -2.47 -17.91 -15.01
C TYR A 10 -1.09 -18.14 -14.37
N ALA A 11 -0.19 -17.18 -14.58
CA ALA A 11 1.10 -17.10 -13.93
C ALA A 11 1.22 -15.85 -13.07
N ILE A 12 2.23 -15.82 -12.21
CA ILE A 12 2.62 -14.63 -11.43
C ILE A 12 3.81 -13.97 -12.11
N ALA A 13 3.61 -12.75 -12.61
CA ALA A 13 4.66 -11.87 -13.05
C ALA A 13 5.29 -11.12 -11.87
N CYS A 14 6.61 -10.94 -11.93
CA CYS A 14 7.41 -10.26 -10.92
C CYS A 14 7.28 -10.89 -9.52
N CYS A 15 6.41 -10.34 -8.66
CA CYS A 15 6.24 -10.82 -7.28
C CYS A 15 4.83 -11.37 -7.01
N VAL A 16 3.80 -10.59 -7.35
CA VAL A 16 2.41 -10.87 -6.95
C VAL A 16 1.39 -10.46 -8.03
N SER A 17 1.86 -10.07 -9.22
CA SER A 17 1.02 -9.56 -10.32
C SER A 17 0.54 -10.72 -11.19
N PRO A 18 -0.74 -11.11 -11.13
CA PRO A 18 -1.21 -12.30 -11.82
C PRO A 18 -1.61 -11.95 -13.26
N MET A 19 -1.39 -12.87 -14.20
CA MET A 19 -1.72 -12.70 -15.61
C MET A 19 -2.08 -14.04 -16.27
N VAL A 20 -3.09 -14.04 -17.13
CA VAL A 20 -3.37 -15.21 -17.99
C VAL A 20 -2.27 -15.34 -19.05
N ILE A 21 -1.64 -16.52 -19.11
CA ILE A 21 -0.43 -16.76 -19.90
C ILE A 21 -0.72 -16.52 -21.39
N GLY A 22 0.15 -15.75 -22.06
CA GLY A 22 0.03 -15.44 -23.49
C GLY A 22 -1.13 -14.50 -23.86
N LYS A 23 -1.97 -14.08 -22.91
CA LYS A 23 -3.19 -13.28 -23.18
C LYS A 23 -3.20 -11.91 -22.52
N GLN A 24 -2.41 -11.73 -21.47
CA GLN A 24 -2.38 -10.51 -20.66
C GLN A 24 -0.96 -9.99 -20.49
N MET A 25 -0.81 -8.71 -20.16
CA MET A 25 0.45 -8.09 -19.70
C MET A 25 0.19 -6.87 -18.81
N GLN A 26 1.17 -6.51 -17.99
CA GLN A 26 1.15 -5.30 -17.17
C GLN A 26 2.11 -4.25 -17.75
N PHE A 27 1.64 -3.01 -17.84
CA PHE A 27 2.51 -1.84 -17.88
C PHE A 27 2.98 -1.53 -16.46
N PHE A 28 4.24 -1.88 -16.19
CA PHE A 28 4.85 -1.75 -14.87
C PHE A 28 5.06 -0.30 -14.46
N GLY A 29 4.42 0.14 -13.37
CA GLY A 29 4.51 1.51 -12.87
C GLY A 29 5.42 1.74 -11.66
N ALA A 30 6.07 0.70 -11.13
CA ALA A 30 6.77 0.76 -9.85
C ALA A 30 5.84 1.11 -8.67
N ARG A 31 6.10 2.18 -7.91
CA ARG A 31 5.26 2.59 -6.76
C ARG A 31 5.37 4.07 -6.42
N ALA A 32 4.27 4.65 -5.95
CA ALA A 32 4.22 5.99 -5.38
C ALA A 32 4.38 6.00 -3.85
N ASN A 33 4.88 7.11 -3.28
CA ASN A 33 5.10 7.26 -1.84
C ASN A 33 3.87 7.88 -1.15
N LEU A 34 3.01 7.03 -0.58
CA LEU A 34 1.78 7.48 0.08
C LEU A 34 2.08 8.20 1.41
N ALA A 35 3.06 7.73 2.18
CA ALA A 35 3.44 8.36 3.45
C ALA A 35 3.97 9.79 3.28
N LYS A 36 4.75 10.07 2.22
CA LYS A 36 5.17 11.44 1.90
C LYS A 36 4.01 12.30 1.39
N THR A 37 3.05 11.71 0.70
CA THR A 37 1.84 12.41 0.26
C THR A 37 1.03 12.93 1.46
N LEU A 38 0.97 12.15 2.55
CA LEU A 38 0.41 12.61 3.84
C LEU A 38 1.18 13.81 4.43
N LEU A 39 2.52 13.80 4.36
CA LEU A 39 3.30 14.96 4.82
C LEU A 39 3.05 16.20 3.95
N TYR A 40 2.88 16.03 2.64
CA TYR A 40 2.52 17.14 1.75
C TYR A 40 1.13 17.70 2.08
N ALA A 41 0.18 16.84 2.42
CA ALA A 41 -1.16 17.24 2.87
C ALA A 41 -1.11 18.12 4.14
N ILE A 42 -0.20 17.81 5.07
CA ILE A 42 -0.01 18.61 6.28
C ILE A 42 0.73 19.91 5.97
N ASN A 43 1.72 19.86 5.07
CA ASN A 43 2.66 20.94 4.79
C ASN A 43 2.31 21.81 3.57
N GLY A 44 1.10 21.71 3.04
CA GLY A 44 0.66 22.54 1.91
C GLY A 44 1.43 22.27 0.61
N GLY A 45 1.86 21.02 0.40
CA GLY A 45 2.62 20.58 -0.78
C GLY A 45 4.11 20.89 -0.75
N VAL A 46 4.62 21.47 0.33
CA VAL A 46 6.05 21.71 0.53
C VAL A 46 6.73 20.45 1.08
N ASP A 47 7.85 20.05 0.46
CA ASP A 47 8.63 18.90 0.92
C ASP A 47 9.34 19.19 2.24
N GLU A 48 9.16 18.30 3.22
CA GLU A 48 9.63 18.48 4.60
C GLU A 48 11.16 18.44 4.75
N LYS A 49 11.88 17.90 3.75
CA LYS A 49 13.34 17.78 3.78
C LYS A 49 14.01 18.83 2.88
N LEU A 50 13.53 18.95 1.65
CA LEU A 50 14.09 19.83 0.63
C LEU A 50 13.60 21.26 0.75
N LYS A 51 12.50 21.51 1.47
CA LYS A 51 11.89 22.83 1.66
C LYS A 51 11.52 23.53 0.36
N ILE A 52 11.13 22.74 -0.65
CA ILE A 52 10.66 23.22 -1.95
C ILE A 52 9.20 22.84 -2.15
N GLN A 53 8.47 23.66 -2.90
CA GLN A 53 7.10 23.33 -3.32
C GLN A 53 7.16 22.19 -4.35
N VAL A 54 6.56 21.04 -4.03
CA VAL A 54 6.50 19.87 -4.94
C VAL A 54 5.05 19.58 -5.34
N GLY A 55 4.18 19.42 -4.34
CA GLY A 55 2.75 19.32 -4.55
C GLY A 55 2.11 20.67 -4.88
N PRO A 56 0.80 20.70 -5.21
CA PRO A 56 0.07 21.94 -5.40
C PRO A 56 0.18 22.81 -4.14
N LYS A 57 0.29 24.13 -4.34
CA LYS A 57 0.35 25.08 -3.23
C LYS A 57 -1.03 25.19 -2.61
N THR A 58 -1.18 24.67 -1.40
CA THR A 58 -2.36 24.82 -0.55
C THR A 58 -1.95 25.44 0.78
N ASP A 59 -2.92 25.91 1.56
CA ASP A 59 -2.62 26.35 2.92
C ASP A 59 -2.18 25.15 3.77
N PRO A 60 -1.00 25.20 4.42
CA PRO A 60 -0.56 24.15 5.32
C PRO A 60 -1.47 24.14 6.56
N LEU A 61 -1.71 22.95 7.12
CA LEU A 61 -2.50 22.81 8.34
C LEU A 61 -1.72 23.45 9.49
N ARG A 62 -2.31 24.43 10.20
CA ARG A 62 -1.65 25.25 11.22
C ARG A 62 -2.03 24.90 12.65
N ASP A 63 -2.99 24.01 12.84
CA ASP A 63 -3.50 23.63 14.15
C ASP A 63 -2.37 23.09 15.05
N GLU A 64 -2.51 23.35 16.36
CA GLU A 64 -1.58 22.85 17.38
C GLU A 64 -1.68 21.33 17.50
N VAL A 65 -2.89 20.81 17.32
CA VAL A 65 -3.21 19.37 17.33
C VAL A 65 -3.83 19.05 15.98
N LEU A 66 -3.34 17.99 15.33
CA LEU A 66 -3.93 17.54 14.07
C LEU A 66 -5.31 16.93 14.31
N ASP A 67 -6.25 17.31 13.45
CA ASP A 67 -7.59 16.73 13.37
C ASP A 67 -7.67 15.71 12.22
N TYR A 68 -8.30 14.56 12.48
CA TYR A 68 -8.35 13.45 11.52
C TYR A 68 -9.10 13.83 10.24
N ASP A 69 -10.28 14.43 10.35
CA ASP A 69 -11.11 14.73 9.18
C ASP A 69 -10.45 15.79 8.29
N THR A 70 -9.84 16.79 8.93
CA THR A 70 -9.08 17.85 8.23
C THR A 70 -7.85 17.29 7.52
N VAL A 71 -7.06 16.44 8.18
CA VAL A 71 -5.89 15.79 7.57
C VAL A 71 -6.31 14.84 6.45
N MET A 72 -7.36 14.05 6.65
CA MET A 72 -7.84 13.10 5.66
C MET A 72 -8.40 13.80 4.42
N ALA A 73 -9.14 14.90 4.59
CA ALA A 73 -9.63 15.70 3.46
C ALA A 73 -8.46 16.31 2.65
N SER A 74 -7.44 16.82 3.33
CA SER A 74 -6.22 17.30 2.66
C SER A 74 -5.49 16.15 1.95
N LEU A 75 -5.31 14.99 2.61
CA LEU A 75 -4.68 13.82 2.00
C LEU A 75 -5.44 13.37 0.75
N ASP A 76 -6.76 13.33 0.78
CA ASP A 76 -7.61 12.95 -0.36
C ASP A 76 -7.35 13.87 -1.57
N HIS A 77 -7.24 15.19 -1.34
CA HIS A 77 -6.86 16.17 -2.36
C HIS A 77 -5.45 15.91 -2.93
N PHE A 78 -4.46 15.65 -2.06
CA PHE A 78 -3.11 15.34 -2.53
C PHE A 78 -3.00 13.97 -3.21
N MET A 79 -3.88 13.01 -2.88
CA MET A 79 -3.98 11.74 -3.60
C MET A 79 -4.53 11.94 -5.03
N ASP A 80 -5.43 12.90 -5.26
CA ASP A 80 -5.87 13.25 -6.63
C ASP A 80 -4.70 13.78 -7.46
N TRP A 81 -3.95 14.72 -6.89
CA TRP A 81 -2.74 15.24 -7.52
C TRP A 81 -1.74 14.10 -7.81
N LEU A 82 -1.48 13.25 -6.81
CA LEU A 82 -0.55 12.14 -6.96
C LEU A 82 -0.97 11.20 -8.10
N ALA A 83 -2.27 10.85 -8.17
CA ALA A 83 -2.80 9.98 -9.22
C ALA A 83 -2.59 10.57 -10.61
N VAL A 84 -2.88 11.88 -10.80
CA VAL A 84 -2.66 12.58 -12.07
C VAL A 84 -1.20 12.57 -12.47
N GLN A 85 -0.30 12.93 -11.56
CA GLN A 85 1.14 12.94 -11.85
C GLN A 85 1.66 11.54 -12.18
N TYR A 86 1.18 10.54 -11.45
CA TYR A 86 1.63 9.17 -11.61
C TYR A 86 1.18 8.58 -12.95
N ILE A 87 -0.12 8.64 -13.27
CA ILE A 87 -0.65 8.15 -14.56
C ILE A 87 -0.04 8.91 -15.74
N SER A 88 0.16 10.24 -15.61
CA SER A 88 0.81 11.03 -16.66
C SER A 88 2.24 10.55 -16.93
N ALA A 89 3.02 10.28 -15.88
CA ALA A 89 4.36 9.74 -16.02
C ALA A 89 4.35 8.35 -16.68
N LEU A 90 3.45 7.46 -16.26
CA LEU A 90 3.34 6.11 -16.83
C LEU A 90 2.91 6.13 -18.29
N ASN A 91 1.97 7.01 -18.66
CA ASN A 91 1.56 7.17 -20.05
C ASN A 91 2.75 7.54 -20.95
N ILE A 92 3.61 8.44 -20.50
CA ILE A 92 4.84 8.81 -21.23
C ILE A 92 5.79 7.61 -21.29
N ILE A 93 6.06 6.97 -20.15
CA ILE A 93 6.99 5.83 -20.06
C ILE A 93 6.59 4.73 -21.02
N HIS A 94 5.34 4.28 -20.98
CA HIS A 94 4.90 3.14 -21.80
C HIS A 94 4.68 3.50 -23.26
N CYS A 95 4.33 4.74 -23.58
CA CYS A 95 4.37 5.24 -24.96
C CYS A 95 5.79 5.15 -25.53
N MET A 96 6.81 5.58 -24.76
CA MET A 96 8.20 5.53 -25.20
C MET A 96 8.76 4.11 -25.21
N HIS A 97 8.35 3.26 -24.28
CA HIS A 97 8.76 1.85 -24.25
C HIS A 97 8.23 1.09 -25.47
N ASP A 98 6.93 1.22 -25.77
CA ASP A 98 6.32 0.62 -26.97
C ASP A 98 7.01 1.11 -28.25
N LYS A 99 7.43 2.37 -28.30
CA LYS A 99 8.05 2.97 -29.50
C LYS A 99 9.50 2.56 -29.70
N TYR A 100 10.29 2.53 -28.64
CA TYR A 100 11.75 2.43 -28.73
C TYR A 100 12.32 1.12 -28.22
N SER A 101 11.54 0.33 -27.47
CA SER A 101 12.00 -0.91 -26.83
C SER A 101 10.88 -1.96 -26.77
N TYR A 102 10.11 -2.09 -27.84
CA TYR A 102 9.07 -3.11 -27.93
C TYR A 102 9.64 -4.52 -27.79
N GLU A 103 9.11 -5.31 -26.86
CA GLU A 103 9.59 -6.64 -26.46
C GLU A 103 9.17 -7.73 -27.47
N ALA A 104 9.53 -7.56 -28.74
CA ALA A 104 9.03 -8.35 -29.86
C ALA A 104 9.14 -9.88 -29.66
N ALA A 105 10.25 -10.36 -29.09
CA ALA A 105 10.44 -11.79 -28.85
C ALA A 105 9.44 -12.36 -27.83
N LEU A 106 9.09 -11.60 -26.79
CA LEU A 106 8.11 -12.00 -25.79
C LEU A 106 6.70 -11.87 -26.36
N MET A 107 6.42 -10.76 -27.06
CA MET A 107 5.11 -10.49 -27.62
C MET A 107 4.75 -11.41 -28.79
N ALA A 108 5.73 -12.00 -29.48
CA ALA A 108 5.49 -13.04 -30.49
C ALA A 108 4.91 -14.34 -29.93
N LEU A 109 5.00 -14.54 -28.60
CA LEU A 109 4.46 -15.68 -27.87
C LEU A 109 3.10 -15.37 -27.20
N HIS A 110 2.47 -14.26 -27.59
CA HIS A 110 1.14 -13.89 -27.13
C HIS A 110 0.12 -13.97 -28.25
N ASP A 111 -1.16 -14.05 -27.88
CA ASP A 111 -2.27 -13.82 -28.80
C ASP A 111 -2.15 -12.43 -29.45
N ARG A 112 -2.78 -12.25 -30.61
CA ARG A 112 -2.74 -10.99 -31.39
C ARG A 112 -3.08 -9.76 -30.53
N ASP A 113 -4.15 -9.86 -29.75
CA ASP A 113 -4.65 -8.78 -28.91
C ASP A 113 -4.40 -9.10 -27.44
N VAL A 114 -3.38 -8.46 -26.85
CA VAL A 114 -3.02 -8.65 -25.44
C VAL A 114 -3.78 -7.65 -24.57
N TYR A 115 -4.47 -8.15 -23.55
CA TYR A 115 -5.10 -7.31 -22.52
C TYR A 115 -4.03 -6.65 -21.64
N ARG A 116 -4.12 -5.34 -21.46
CA ARG A 116 -3.11 -4.54 -20.76
C ARG A 116 -3.70 -3.91 -19.52
N THR A 117 -2.96 -3.98 -18.42
CA THR A 117 -3.23 -3.17 -17.23
C THR A 117 -2.15 -2.12 -17.01
N MET A 118 -2.51 -1.01 -16.36
CA MET A 118 -1.58 0.03 -15.93
C MET A 118 -1.32 -0.16 -14.43
N ALA A 119 -0.24 -0.85 -14.08
CA ALA A 119 0.05 -1.30 -12.72
C ALA A 119 0.67 -0.20 -11.86
N CYS A 120 -0.14 0.40 -10.98
CA CYS A 120 0.24 1.49 -10.10
C CYS A 120 0.48 0.99 -8.66
N GLY A 121 1.74 0.84 -8.26
CA GLY A 121 2.04 0.46 -6.88
C GLY A 121 1.89 1.62 -5.87
N ILE A 122 1.58 1.29 -4.61
CA ILE A 122 1.70 2.21 -3.47
C ILE A 122 2.72 1.69 -2.45
N ALA A 123 3.44 2.61 -1.82
CA ALA A 123 4.43 2.34 -0.78
C ALA A 123 4.10 3.11 0.50
N GLY A 124 4.40 2.49 1.65
CA GLY A 124 4.21 3.11 2.96
C GLY A 124 2.75 3.09 3.43
N LEU A 125 1.96 2.09 3.04
CA LEU A 125 0.56 1.94 3.45
C LEU A 125 0.42 1.91 4.98
N SER A 126 1.18 1.05 5.67
CA SER A 126 1.13 0.96 7.14
C SER A 126 1.60 2.23 7.83
N VAL A 127 2.58 2.95 7.27
CA VAL A 127 3.00 4.27 7.80
C VAL A 127 1.87 5.28 7.70
N ALA A 128 1.18 5.35 6.55
CA ALA A 128 0.05 6.25 6.36
C ALA A 128 -1.14 5.88 7.26
N ALA A 129 -1.51 4.60 7.32
CA ALA A 129 -2.60 4.10 8.16
C ALA A 129 -2.34 4.33 9.64
N ASP A 130 -1.15 3.99 10.15
CA ASP A 130 -0.78 4.23 11.54
C ASP A 130 -0.67 5.72 11.86
N SER A 131 -0.29 6.56 10.89
CA SER A 131 -0.21 8.02 11.09
C SER A 131 -1.61 8.61 11.25
N LEU A 132 -2.55 8.20 10.40
CA LEU A 132 -3.95 8.58 10.50
C LEU A 132 -4.60 8.02 11.78
N SER A 133 -4.24 6.80 12.18
CA SER A 133 -4.67 6.20 13.44
C SER A 133 -4.17 6.99 14.65
N ALA A 134 -2.89 7.39 14.66
CA ALA A 134 -2.32 8.24 15.70
C ALA A 134 -3.06 9.57 15.80
N ILE A 135 -3.36 10.22 14.67
CA ILE A 135 -4.11 11.47 14.63
C ILE A 135 -5.56 11.29 15.13
N LYS A 136 -6.18 10.14 14.85
CA LYS A 136 -7.58 9.88 15.22
C LYS A 136 -7.78 9.46 16.68
N TYR A 137 -6.84 8.69 17.23
CA TYR A 137 -7.01 8.01 18.51
C TYR A 137 -6.04 8.49 19.61
N ALA A 138 -5.01 9.25 19.24
CA ALA A 138 -4.13 9.94 20.17
C ALA A 138 -4.11 11.44 19.85
N ARG A 139 -3.34 12.21 20.61
CA ARG A 139 -3.18 13.65 20.40
C ARG A 139 -1.84 13.93 19.74
N VAL A 140 -1.86 14.23 18.45
CA VAL A 140 -0.65 14.47 17.65
C VAL A 140 -0.41 15.96 17.44
N LYS A 141 0.72 16.47 17.95
CA LYS A 141 1.14 17.87 17.83
C LYS A 141 2.29 18.02 16.83
N PRO A 142 2.12 18.75 15.72
CA PRO A 142 3.22 19.04 14.80
C PRO A 142 4.27 19.94 15.44
N VAL A 143 5.53 19.54 15.37
CA VAL A 143 6.70 20.39 15.67
C VAL A 143 7.12 21.08 14.39
N ARG A 144 7.09 22.40 14.41
CA ARG A 144 7.32 23.22 13.21
C ARG A 144 8.68 23.92 13.27
N ASP A 145 9.32 24.04 12.11
CA ASP A 145 10.53 24.85 11.98
C ASP A 145 10.20 26.35 11.90
N HIS A 146 11.22 27.20 11.72
CA HIS A 146 11.06 28.65 11.62
C HIS A 146 10.30 29.13 10.38
N HIS A 147 10.08 28.28 9.37
CA HIS A 147 9.19 28.55 8.24
C HIS A 147 7.75 28.06 8.50
N GLY A 148 7.51 27.43 9.65
CA GLY A 148 6.23 26.87 10.04
C GLY A 148 5.92 25.52 9.40
N LEU A 149 6.93 24.85 8.83
CA LEU A 149 6.82 23.53 8.22
C LEU A 149 6.83 22.45 9.31
N ALA A 150 5.88 21.53 9.30
CA ALA A 150 5.89 20.39 10.22
C ALA A 150 7.04 19.44 9.84
N VAL A 151 8.02 19.32 10.74
CA VAL A 151 9.25 18.53 10.56
C VAL A 151 9.38 17.40 11.59
N ASP A 152 8.59 17.45 12.67
CA ASP A 152 8.48 16.39 13.67
C ASP A 152 7.07 16.35 14.27
N PHE A 153 6.75 15.32 15.06
CA PHE A 153 5.44 15.14 15.68
C PHE A 153 5.59 14.61 17.12
N VAL A 154 4.86 15.19 18.05
CA VAL A 154 4.74 14.70 19.44
C VAL A 154 3.40 14.00 19.58
N ILE A 155 3.41 12.75 20.06
CA ILE A 155 2.21 11.94 20.26
C ILE A 155 1.96 11.83 21.76
N GLU A 156 0.80 12.31 22.22
CA GLU A 156 0.32 12.13 23.59
C GLU A 156 -0.81 11.07 23.58
N GLY A 157 -0.57 9.93 24.23
CA GLY A 157 -1.50 8.79 24.28
C GLY A 157 -1.11 7.62 23.37
N ASP A 158 -1.73 6.47 23.61
CA ASP A 158 -1.58 5.28 22.77
C ASP A 158 -2.58 5.31 21.60
N TYR A 159 -2.22 4.65 20.50
CA TYR A 159 -3.09 4.52 19.34
C TYR A 159 -3.01 3.10 18.73
N PRO A 160 -4.07 2.62 18.04
CA PRO A 160 -4.06 1.32 17.39
C PRO A 160 -3.07 1.27 16.22
N GLN A 161 -2.28 0.20 16.13
CA GLN A 161 -1.30 0.00 15.07
C GLN A 161 -1.72 -1.17 14.17
N TYR A 162 -1.62 -0.97 12.86
CA TYR A 162 -1.97 -1.95 11.82
C TYR A 162 -1.19 -3.26 12.00
N GLY A 163 -1.84 -4.40 11.77
CA GLY A 163 -1.24 -5.72 11.94
C GLY A 163 -1.57 -6.43 13.26
N ASN A 164 -2.59 -5.96 13.99
CA ASN A 164 -2.98 -6.49 15.30
C ASN A 164 -4.45 -6.90 15.37
N ASN A 165 -5.09 -7.12 14.22
CA ASN A 165 -6.52 -7.35 14.09
C ASN A 165 -7.34 -6.32 14.89
N ASP A 166 -7.16 -5.03 14.57
CA ASP A 166 -7.89 -3.94 15.20
C ASP A 166 -8.56 -3.11 14.10
N ASP A 167 -9.88 -3.30 13.96
CA ASP A 167 -10.68 -2.72 12.87
C ASP A 167 -10.54 -1.20 12.77
N ARG A 168 -10.22 -0.53 13.87
CA ARG A 168 -10.06 0.93 13.89
C ARG A 168 -8.96 1.43 12.97
N VAL A 169 -7.86 0.69 12.84
CA VAL A 169 -6.73 1.03 11.97
C VAL A 169 -6.70 0.18 10.70
N ASP A 170 -7.16 -1.07 10.77
CA ASP A 170 -7.28 -1.92 9.58
C ASP A 170 -8.25 -1.31 8.56
N ALA A 171 -9.39 -0.75 9.01
CA ALA A 171 -10.33 -0.06 8.12
C ALA A 171 -9.74 1.20 7.47
N ILE A 172 -8.82 1.91 8.14
CA ILE A 172 -8.10 3.04 7.55
C ILE A 172 -7.19 2.55 6.42
N ALA A 173 -6.49 1.44 6.62
CA ALA A 173 -5.65 0.85 5.57
C ALA A 173 -6.48 0.42 4.35
N CYS A 174 -7.64 -0.24 4.57
CA CYS A 174 -8.55 -0.62 3.50
C CYS A 174 -9.12 0.59 2.73
N ASP A 175 -9.53 1.64 3.45
CA ASP A 175 -10.03 2.89 2.86
C ASP A 175 -8.97 3.58 1.98
N LEU A 176 -7.71 3.63 2.42
CA LEU A 176 -6.62 4.20 1.60
C LEU A 176 -6.39 3.41 0.30
N VAL A 177 -6.46 2.08 0.36
CA VAL A 177 -6.33 1.19 -0.81
C VAL A 177 -7.47 1.45 -1.80
N GLU A 178 -8.70 1.51 -1.31
CA GLU A 178 -9.88 1.77 -2.14
C GLU A 178 -9.84 3.17 -2.76
N ARG A 179 -9.55 4.21 -1.97
CA ARG A 179 -9.51 5.60 -2.43
C ARG A 179 -8.51 5.81 -3.55
N PHE A 180 -7.28 5.33 -3.38
CA PHE A 180 -6.26 5.55 -4.40
C PHE A 180 -6.58 4.81 -5.70
N MET A 181 -7.12 3.59 -5.60
CA MET A 181 -7.61 2.84 -6.77
C MET A 181 -8.70 3.60 -7.51
N ARG A 182 -9.72 4.12 -6.82
CA ARG A 182 -10.81 4.91 -7.44
C ARG A 182 -10.26 6.15 -8.18
N LYS A 183 -9.25 6.81 -7.62
CA LYS A 183 -8.62 8.00 -8.22
C LYS A 183 -7.86 7.65 -9.51
N ILE A 184 -7.02 6.61 -9.50
CA ILE A 184 -6.29 6.21 -10.73
C ILE A 184 -7.23 5.63 -11.80
N GLN A 185 -8.34 4.98 -11.41
CA GLN A 185 -9.31 4.41 -12.35
C GLN A 185 -10.02 5.48 -13.19
N ALA A 186 -10.16 6.70 -12.67
CA ALA A 186 -10.82 7.80 -13.36
C ALA A 186 -9.96 8.46 -14.45
N LEU A 187 -8.68 8.09 -14.57
CA LEU A 187 -7.72 8.77 -15.43
C LEU A 187 -7.47 8.02 -16.76
N PRO A 188 -7.30 8.73 -17.88
CA PRO A 188 -7.04 8.10 -19.17
C PRO A 188 -5.62 7.51 -19.22
N THR A 189 -5.50 6.35 -19.85
CA THR A 189 -4.23 5.61 -19.93
C THR A 189 -3.79 5.35 -21.38
N TRP A 190 -2.48 5.25 -21.57
CA TRP A 190 -1.87 4.82 -22.82
C TRP A 190 -2.42 3.47 -23.26
N ARG A 191 -2.83 3.36 -24.53
CA ARG A 191 -3.49 2.18 -25.12
C ARG A 191 -4.69 1.66 -24.33
N GLN A 192 -5.37 2.55 -23.59
CA GLN A 192 -6.54 2.18 -22.76
C GLN A 192 -6.23 1.04 -21.77
N ALA A 193 -4.98 0.94 -21.31
CA ALA A 193 -4.58 -0.05 -20.32
C ALA A 193 -5.40 0.14 -19.03
N VAL A 194 -6.03 -0.92 -18.53
CA VAL A 194 -6.93 -0.84 -17.38
C VAL A 194 -6.12 -0.55 -16.11
N PRO A 195 -6.35 0.57 -15.40
CA PRO A 195 -5.63 0.85 -14.16
C PRO A 195 -5.81 -0.27 -13.15
N THR A 196 -4.70 -0.73 -12.56
CA THR A 196 -4.68 -1.67 -11.44
C THR A 196 -3.72 -1.16 -10.38
N GLN A 197 -3.89 -1.59 -9.14
CA GLN A 197 -3.06 -1.17 -8.02
C GLN A 197 -2.34 -2.36 -7.39
N SER A 198 -1.14 -2.14 -6.88
CA SER A 198 -0.44 -3.10 -6.01
C SER A 198 0.06 -2.48 -4.72
N ILE A 199 0.09 -3.28 -3.66
CA ILE A 199 0.71 -2.92 -2.37
C ILE A 199 2.06 -3.63 -2.30
N LEU A 200 3.02 -3.08 -3.04
CA LEU A 200 4.33 -3.70 -3.29
C LEU A 200 5.42 -2.63 -3.35
N THR A 201 6.54 -2.86 -2.66
CA THR A 201 7.64 -1.88 -2.56
C THR A 201 8.95 -2.34 -3.15
N ILE A 202 9.26 -3.65 -3.15
CA ILE A 202 10.64 -4.15 -3.35
C ILE A 202 11.57 -3.40 -2.37
N THR A 203 12.69 -2.86 -2.83
CA THR A 203 13.64 -2.05 -2.03
C THR A 203 13.25 -0.57 -1.93
N SER A 204 12.14 -0.16 -2.57
CA SER A 204 11.68 1.24 -2.48
C SER A 204 11.21 1.61 -1.07
N ASN A 205 10.93 0.63 -0.20
CA ASN A 205 10.65 0.90 1.22
C ASN A 205 11.85 1.57 1.92
N VAL A 206 13.08 1.20 1.56
CA VAL A 206 14.32 1.82 2.06
C VAL A 206 14.53 3.18 1.41
N VAL A 207 14.43 3.26 0.07
CA VAL A 207 14.68 4.50 -0.68
C VAL A 207 13.68 5.60 -0.29
N TYR A 208 12.39 5.28 -0.23
CA TYR A 208 11.37 6.23 0.22
C TYR A 208 11.49 6.54 1.70
N GLY A 209 11.81 5.55 2.55
CA GLY A 209 12.08 5.78 3.96
C GLY A 209 13.20 6.80 4.19
N GLN A 210 14.32 6.67 3.48
CA GLN A 210 15.45 7.62 3.48
C GLN A 210 15.04 9.04 3.05
N LYS A 211 14.16 9.13 2.06
CA LYS A 211 13.67 10.39 1.48
C LYS A 211 12.45 10.97 2.21
N THR A 212 11.96 10.33 3.27
CA THR A 212 10.80 10.78 4.04
C THR A 212 11.21 11.15 5.47
N GLY A 213 10.74 12.30 5.93
CA GLY A 213 10.94 12.85 7.28
C GLY A 213 10.19 12.07 8.36
N ASN A 214 10.11 12.68 9.55
CA ASN A 214 9.32 12.10 10.65
C ASN A 214 7.85 12.07 10.23
N THR A 215 7.12 11.02 10.61
CA THR A 215 5.68 10.86 10.28
C THR A 215 4.82 10.82 11.55
N PRO A 216 3.51 11.15 11.47
CA PRO A 216 2.62 11.22 12.62
C PRO A 216 2.48 9.92 13.44
N ASP A 217 2.81 8.78 12.86
CA ASP A 217 2.91 7.47 13.53
C ASP A 217 4.14 7.33 14.46
N GLY A 218 4.99 8.36 14.54
CA GLY A 218 6.21 8.37 15.35
C GLY A 218 7.40 7.69 14.67
N ARG A 219 7.26 7.23 13.42
CA ARG A 219 8.40 6.72 12.64
C ARG A 219 9.37 7.87 12.37
N ARG A 220 10.65 7.61 12.62
CA ARG A 220 11.71 8.63 12.50
C ARG A 220 12.16 8.83 11.05
N ALA A 221 12.60 10.05 10.76
CA ALA A 221 13.15 10.43 9.46
C ALA A 221 14.27 9.47 9.04
N GLY A 222 14.21 9.02 7.79
CA GLY A 222 15.24 8.17 7.21
C GLY A 222 15.11 6.66 7.48
N THR A 223 14.30 6.26 8.46
CA THR A 223 14.02 4.83 8.73
C THR A 223 13.34 4.19 7.50
N PRO A 224 13.55 2.91 7.17
CA PRO A 224 12.79 2.25 6.12
C PRO A 224 11.28 2.20 6.42
N PHE A 225 10.46 2.14 5.37
CA PHE A 225 9.07 1.68 5.50
C PHE A 225 9.01 0.16 5.63
N ALA A 226 7.85 -0.36 6.00
CA ALA A 226 7.54 -1.78 5.89
C ALA A 226 7.60 -2.24 4.41
N PRO A 227 8.02 -3.49 4.13
CA PRO A 227 7.96 -4.04 2.79
C PRO A 227 6.52 -4.33 2.38
N GLY A 228 6.12 -3.96 1.15
CA GLY A 228 4.77 -4.23 0.63
C GLY A 228 3.65 -3.71 1.55
N ALA A 229 2.75 -4.61 1.92
CA ALA A 229 1.60 -4.39 2.79
C ALA A 229 1.86 -4.76 4.26
N ASN A 230 3.12 -4.99 4.65
CA ASN A 230 3.46 -5.36 6.01
C ASN A 230 3.07 -4.29 7.05
N PRO A 231 2.75 -4.71 8.28
CA PRO A 231 2.86 -3.87 9.46
C PRO A 231 4.25 -3.24 9.57
N MET A 232 4.33 -2.04 10.15
CA MET A 232 5.61 -1.41 10.45
C MET A 232 6.40 -2.24 11.46
N HIS A 233 7.73 -2.26 11.31
CA HIS A 233 8.62 -3.15 12.07
C HIS A 233 8.36 -3.09 13.59
N GLY A 234 7.96 -4.22 14.17
CA GLY A 234 7.73 -4.37 15.62
C GLY A 234 6.40 -3.78 16.12
N ARG A 235 5.47 -3.46 15.22
CA ARG A 235 4.13 -2.97 15.57
C ARG A 235 3.09 -4.09 15.62
N ASP A 236 3.28 -5.17 14.89
CA ASP A 236 2.49 -6.41 15.01
C ASP A 236 2.92 -7.21 16.24
N ARG A 237 2.12 -7.12 17.32
CA ARG A 237 2.46 -7.66 18.65
C ARG A 237 1.47 -8.71 19.16
N LYS A 238 0.37 -8.96 18.45
CA LYS A 238 -0.64 -9.97 18.81
C LYS A 238 -0.46 -11.34 18.15
N GLY A 239 0.72 -11.57 17.55
CA GLY A 239 1.09 -12.87 16.97
C GLY A 239 0.65 -13.07 15.53
N ALA A 240 1.01 -14.23 14.98
CA ALA A 240 0.90 -14.54 13.55
C ALA A 240 -0.53 -14.44 12.99
N VAL A 241 -1.51 -15.00 13.71
CA VAL A 241 -2.91 -14.99 13.26
C VAL A 241 -3.41 -13.55 13.14
N ALA A 242 -3.14 -12.70 14.14
CA ALA A 242 -3.61 -11.31 14.13
C ALA A 242 -3.01 -10.49 12.98
N SER A 243 -1.73 -10.69 12.65
CA SER A 243 -1.09 -9.97 11.55
C SER A 243 -1.53 -10.49 10.17
N LEU A 244 -1.68 -11.81 10.01
CA LEU A 244 -2.28 -12.41 8.82
C LEU A 244 -3.70 -11.90 8.58
N THR A 245 -4.51 -11.83 9.64
CA THR A 245 -5.89 -11.33 9.62
C THR A 245 -5.98 -9.88 9.19
N SER A 246 -5.17 -8.97 9.77
CA SER A 246 -5.15 -7.56 9.33
C SER A 246 -4.78 -7.39 7.86
N VAL A 247 -3.83 -8.19 7.36
CA VAL A 247 -3.41 -8.12 5.95
C VAL A 247 -4.48 -8.71 5.03
N ALA A 248 -5.13 -9.80 5.42
CA ALA A 248 -6.20 -10.45 4.66
C ALA A 248 -7.41 -9.53 4.44
N LYS A 249 -7.63 -8.53 5.32
CA LYS A 249 -8.67 -7.51 5.16
C LYS A 249 -8.44 -6.56 3.99
N LEU A 250 -7.20 -6.42 3.50
CA LEU A 250 -6.93 -5.50 2.40
C LEU A 250 -7.64 -5.97 1.12
N PRO A 251 -8.44 -5.10 0.47
CA PRO A 251 -9.35 -5.54 -0.58
C PRO A 251 -8.60 -5.79 -1.89
N PHE A 252 -8.42 -7.07 -2.25
CA PHE A 252 -7.77 -7.46 -3.51
C PHE A 252 -8.48 -6.90 -4.75
N THR A 253 -9.81 -6.71 -4.68
CA THR A 253 -10.60 -6.07 -5.75
C THR A 253 -10.13 -4.66 -6.10
N TYR A 254 -9.57 -3.92 -5.13
CA TYR A 254 -8.95 -2.62 -5.34
C TYR A 254 -7.41 -2.70 -5.45
N ALA A 255 -6.82 -3.89 -5.50
CA ALA A 255 -5.38 -4.10 -5.59
C ALA A 255 -5.03 -5.30 -6.49
N LYS A 256 -5.65 -5.36 -7.69
CA LYS A 256 -5.53 -6.50 -8.61
C LYS A 256 -4.12 -6.77 -9.17
N ASP A 257 -3.19 -5.83 -9.02
CA ASP A 257 -1.77 -6.05 -9.35
C ASP A 257 -1.00 -6.70 -8.18
N GLY A 258 -1.67 -6.95 -7.05
CA GLY A 258 -1.16 -7.81 -5.98
C GLY A 258 -0.93 -7.09 -4.65
N ILE A 259 -1.04 -7.85 -3.57
CA ILE A 259 -0.77 -7.41 -2.20
C ILE A 259 0.37 -8.28 -1.67
N SER A 260 1.50 -7.66 -1.36
CA SER A 260 2.69 -8.38 -0.89
C SER A 260 2.76 -8.37 0.63
N TYR A 261 2.89 -9.55 1.23
CA TYR A 261 3.13 -9.71 2.66
C TYR A 261 4.32 -10.63 2.91
N THR A 262 5.33 -10.11 3.61
CA THR A 262 6.52 -10.86 4.02
C THR A 262 6.33 -11.31 5.46
N PHE A 263 6.02 -12.59 5.66
CA PHE A 263 5.84 -13.16 6.99
C PHE A 263 7.13 -13.84 7.47
N SER A 264 7.51 -13.60 8.72
CA SER A 264 8.67 -14.23 9.37
C SER A 264 8.26 -14.78 10.72
N ILE A 265 8.56 -16.05 10.97
CA ILE A 265 8.21 -16.74 12.21
C ILE A 265 9.40 -17.56 12.69
N VAL A 266 9.64 -17.55 14.00
CA VAL A 266 10.70 -18.39 14.59
C VAL A 266 10.23 -19.86 14.59
N PRO A 267 11.10 -20.85 14.26
CA PRO A 267 10.67 -22.24 14.14
C PRO A 267 9.97 -22.80 15.39
N ALA A 268 10.43 -22.41 16.58
CA ALA A 268 9.83 -22.83 17.84
C ALA A 268 8.39 -22.31 18.06
N ALA A 269 8.00 -21.22 17.40
CA ALA A 269 6.64 -20.69 17.44
C ALA A 269 5.69 -21.47 16.52
N LEU A 270 6.21 -22.11 15.46
CA LEU A 270 5.43 -23.02 14.61
C LEU A 270 5.19 -24.37 15.29
N GLY A 271 6.09 -24.85 16.15
CA GLY A 271 5.91 -26.11 16.86
C GLY A 271 7.19 -26.69 17.43
N LYS A 272 7.05 -27.62 18.38
CA LYS A 272 8.17 -28.30 19.05
C LYS A 272 8.78 -29.45 18.25
N ALA A 273 8.06 -29.97 17.25
CA ALA A 273 8.50 -31.07 16.39
C ALA A 273 8.29 -30.70 14.91
N PRO A 274 9.09 -31.24 13.97
CA PRO A 274 8.99 -30.91 12.55
C PRO A 274 7.58 -31.12 11.95
N SER A 275 6.92 -32.24 12.28
CA SER A 275 5.55 -32.51 11.81
C SER A 275 4.52 -31.50 12.33
N ALA A 276 4.68 -31.02 13.57
CA ALA A 276 3.84 -29.97 14.12
C ALA A 276 4.09 -28.62 13.44
N GLN A 277 5.35 -28.31 13.10
CA GLN A 277 5.70 -27.09 12.36
C GLN A 277 5.07 -27.07 10.96
N GLU A 278 5.13 -28.20 10.25
CA GLU A 278 4.49 -28.38 8.95
C GLU A 278 2.98 -28.19 9.03
N ASN A 279 2.31 -28.95 9.90
CA ASN A 279 0.85 -28.88 10.05
C ASN A 279 0.37 -27.48 10.47
N ASN A 280 1.07 -26.83 11.39
CA ASN A 280 0.69 -25.48 11.83
C ASN A 280 0.97 -24.43 10.75
N LEU A 281 2.03 -24.58 9.96
CA LEU A 281 2.29 -23.69 8.83
C LEU A 281 1.20 -23.85 7.76
N VAL A 282 0.84 -25.08 7.40
CA VAL A 282 -0.27 -25.36 6.47
C VAL A 282 -1.57 -24.76 7.01
N GLY A 283 -1.90 -24.97 8.28
CA GLY A 283 -3.09 -24.39 8.90
C GLY A 283 -3.11 -22.86 8.91
N LEU A 284 -1.96 -22.20 9.12
CA LEU A 284 -1.86 -20.74 9.01
C LEU A 284 -2.09 -20.25 7.58
N LEU A 285 -1.56 -20.95 6.59
CA LEU A 285 -1.74 -20.63 5.17
C LEU A 285 -3.18 -20.88 4.73
N ASP A 286 -3.78 -22.00 5.13
CA ASP A 286 -5.19 -22.32 4.85
C ASP A 286 -6.12 -21.28 5.45
N GLY A 287 -5.86 -20.84 6.69
CA GLY A 287 -6.61 -19.77 7.33
C GLY A 287 -6.45 -18.42 6.63
N TYR A 288 -5.24 -18.07 6.19
CA TYR A 288 -4.96 -16.81 5.51
C TYR A 288 -5.53 -16.75 4.08
N PHE A 289 -5.52 -17.86 3.36
CA PHE A 289 -6.05 -17.96 2.00
C PHE A 289 -7.51 -18.45 1.96
N HIS A 290 -8.16 -18.61 3.11
CA HIS A 290 -9.57 -18.96 3.17
C HIS A 290 -10.41 -17.90 2.44
N HIS A 291 -11.31 -18.35 1.58
CA HIS A 291 -12.14 -17.48 0.74
C HIS A 291 -13.57 -18.00 0.72
N GLU A 292 -14.53 -17.13 1.05
CA GLU A 292 -15.95 -17.37 0.87
C GLU A 292 -16.48 -16.46 -0.25
N GLU A 293 -17.29 -17.01 -1.18
CA GLU A 293 -17.80 -16.28 -2.36
C GLU A 293 -18.65 -15.03 -2.03
N THR A 294 -19.07 -14.87 -0.77
CA THR A 294 -19.97 -13.80 -0.33
C THR A 294 -19.30 -12.69 0.49
N VAL A 295 -18.03 -12.85 0.87
CA VAL A 295 -17.32 -11.92 1.76
C VAL A 295 -15.88 -11.72 1.27
N GLU A 296 -15.64 -10.63 0.55
CA GLU A 296 -14.27 -10.20 0.23
C GLU A 296 -13.64 -9.52 1.44
N GLY A 297 -12.69 -10.17 2.11
CA GLY A 297 -11.83 -9.53 3.11
C GLY A 297 -12.09 -9.82 4.59
N ASP A 298 -12.87 -10.84 4.97
CA ASP A 298 -12.89 -11.30 6.37
C ASP A 298 -12.07 -12.57 6.56
N SER A 299 -10.99 -12.46 7.32
CA SER A 299 -10.35 -13.62 7.94
C SER A 299 -11.08 -13.99 9.24
N ILE A 300 -11.57 -15.23 9.29
CA ILE A 300 -11.77 -16.08 10.47
C ILE A 300 -12.50 -15.41 11.65
N SER A 301 -13.83 -15.29 11.54
CA SER A 301 -14.73 -15.40 12.69
C SER A 301 -15.06 -16.88 12.90
N THR A 302 -14.13 -17.66 13.46
CA THR A 302 -14.50 -18.93 14.10
C THR A 302 -14.21 -18.84 15.59
N SER A 303 -15.31 -18.66 16.32
CA SER A 303 -15.48 -19.25 17.64
C SER A 303 -15.09 -20.72 17.58
N MET A 304 -13.85 -21.06 17.94
CA MET A 304 -13.53 -22.38 18.44
C MET A 304 -13.53 -22.30 19.96
N CYS A 305 -14.64 -22.78 20.55
CA CYS A 305 -14.64 -23.32 21.90
C CYS A 305 -13.71 -24.53 21.99
#